data_AF-A0ABD5QJ15-F1
#
_entry.id   AF-A0ABD5QJ15-F1
#
_cell.length_a   1.000
_cell.length_b   1.000
_cell.length_c   1.000
_cell.angle_alpha   90.00
_cell.angle_beta   90.00
_cell.angle_gamma   90.00
#
_symmetry.space_group_name_H-M   'P 1'
#
loop_
_entity.id
_entity.type
_entity.pdbx_description
1 polymer ?
#
loop_
_entity_poly.entity_id
_entity_poly.type
_entity_poly.pdbx_seq_one_letter_code
_entity_poly.pdbx_strand_id
1 'polypeptide(L)'
;MSSKEFSGDKGSDGQDDDQYAVADKADPFAEDVVDETPEFAASVDQEVNTKVETEHPETVVGRDENEYGHLPLAQEEEIRAREEELEMISAKATFGQQEGREERTREVVVEQRRERRIERVDPRSELEQAKVAEVNTQSVRITESVRGGPSRAAVSRGLAERVADGKSMIDATLEQMEEVKAEAGSIVDIADVPEVETGEVDVEGEIIELWEPSKPSIQQVGLIADDTEKIKFTIWKNSYQTKVSEGETVRFRNVKKNWYDETCNLAVTGWSRLEFPERGRWWTDE
;
A
#
# COMPACT_ATOMS: atom_id res chain seq x y z
N MET A 1 57.70 -11.11 21.38
CA MET A 1 56.39 -10.52 21.71
C MET A 1 55.38 -11.19 20.79
N SER A 2 54.67 -12.22 21.26
CA SER A 2 53.37 -12.17 21.98
C SER A 2 52.24 -11.72 21.04
N SER A 3 51.09 -12.36 20.94
CA SER A 3 50.57 -13.62 21.50
C SER A 3 49.43 -14.10 20.58
N LYS A 4 49.13 -15.38 20.70
CA LYS A 4 48.26 -16.21 19.85
C LYS A 4 46.88 -16.36 20.48
N GLU A 5 45.85 -16.43 19.64
CA GLU A 5 44.50 -16.90 20.00
C GLU A 5 44.38 -18.44 19.90
N PHE A 6 43.33 -18.95 20.58
CA PHE A 6 42.50 -20.13 20.27
C PHE A 6 42.34 -21.13 21.45
N SER A 7 41.10 -21.29 21.92
CA SER A 7 40.60 -22.34 22.82
C SER A 7 39.05 -22.23 22.82
N GLY A 8 38.20 -23.25 22.94
CA GLY A 8 38.26 -24.71 23.17
C GLY A 8 36.87 -25.25 22.77
N ASP A 9 36.59 -26.55 22.67
CA ASP A 9 36.60 -27.53 23.77
C ASP A 9 36.38 -28.96 23.22
N LYS A 10 36.82 -29.98 23.97
CA LYS A 10 36.90 -31.42 23.64
C LYS A 10 36.17 -32.29 24.68
N GLY A 11 35.74 -33.49 24.28
CA GLY A 11 35.56 -34.69 25.13
C GLY A 11 34.81 -35.78 24.32
N SER A 12 35.45 -36.88 23.87
CA SER A 12 35.82 -38.16 24.55
C SER A 12 34.60 -39.07 24.79
N ASP A 13 34.56 -40.40 24.60
CA ASP A 13 35.51 -41.52 24.65
C ASP A 13 35.08 -42.63 23.63
N GLY A 14 35.92 -43.49 23.04
CA GLY A 14 36.72 -44.58 23.63
C GLY A 14 35.82 -45.80 23.95
N GLN A 15 36.00 -47.04 23.48
CA GLN A 15 37.19 -47.84 23.21
C GLN A 15 36.91 -49.01 22.24
N ASP A 16 37.96 -49.40 21.54
CA ASP A 16 38.17 -50.61 20.76
C ASP A 16 38.33 -51.87 21.66
N ASP A 17 38.15 -53.08 21.11
CA ASP A 17 39.28 -54.02 20.91
C ASP A 17 38.86 -55.46 20.50
N ASP A 18 39.75 -56.05 19.69
CA ASP A 18 40.09 -57.49 19.57
C ASP A 18 39.38 -58.43 18.56
N GLN A 19 39.93 -58.39 17.34
CA GLN A 19 40.65 -59.47 16.61
C GLN A 19 40.37 -60.96 16.94
N TYR A 20 40.18 -61.80 15.91
CA TYR A 20 41.08 -62.91 15.55
C TYR A 20 40.66 -63.58 14.21
N ALA A 21 41.65 -64.00 13.45
CA ALA A 21 41.59 -64.50 12.07
C ALA A 21 41.28 -66.00 11.93
N VAL A 22 40.99 -66.44 10.68
CA VAL A 22 41.69 -67.50 9.89
C VAL A 22 40.74 -68.34 9.01
N ALA A 23 40.96 -68.21 7.69
CA ALA A 23 41.03 -69.17 6.57
C ALA A 23 39.88 -70.14 6.19
N ASP A 24 39.50 -70.01 4.90
CA ASP A 24 39.33 -71.02 3.82
C ASP A 24 38.84 -72.43 4.16
N LYS A 25 37.84 -72.91 3.38
CA LYS A 25 38.05 -73.82 2.23
C LYS A 25 36.77 -73.92 1.35
N ALA A 26 36.97 -73.94 0.04
CA ALA A 26 35.98 -74.34 -0.96
C ALA A 26 35.89 -75.88 -1.09
N ASP A 27 34.73 -76.40 -1.49
CA ASP A 27 34.57 -77.76 -2.00
C ASP A 27 33.94 -77.73 -3.42
N PRO A 28 34.46 -78.48 -4.40
CA PRO A 28 34.08 -78.45 -5.81
C PRO A 28 33.06 -79.55 -6.17
N PHE A 29 32.57 -79.52 -7.41
CA PHE A 29 31.63 -80.45 -8.08
C PHE A 29 30.12 -80.13 -7.96
N ALA A 30 29.59 -79.44 -8.97
CA ALA A 30 28.58 -80.03 -9.86
C ALA A 30 28.27 -79.06 -11.01
N GLU A 31 28.76 -79.40 -12.20
CA GLU A 31 28.50 -78.73 -13.48
C GLU A 31 27.06 -78.99 -14.00
N ASP A 32 26.63 -78.04 -14.83
CA ASP A 32 25.85 -78.13 -16.06
C ASP A 32 24.49 -78.86 -16.09
N VAL A 33 23.42 -78.05 -16.27
CA VAL A 33 22.40 -78.30 -17.30
C VAL A 33 21.87 -76.95 -17.84
N VAL A 34 22.18 -76.65 -19.10
CA VAL A 34 21.36 -75.77 -19.94
C VAL A 34 20.47 -76.69 -20.76
N ASP A 35 19.16 -76.57 -20.65
CA ASP A 35 18.28 -77.04 -21.72
C ASP A 35 17.01 -76.18 -21.82
N GLU A 36 16.72 -75.83 -23.06
CA GLU A 36 15.81 -74.79 -23.54
C GLU A 36 14.35 -75.21 -23.34
N THR A 37 13.49 -74.38 -22.74
CA THR A 37 12.02 -74.52 -22.86
C THR A 37 11.30 -73.19 -22.58
N PRO A 38 10.19 -72.92 -23.30
CA PRO A 38 9.88 -71.63 -23.90
C PRO A 38 9.17 -70.63 -22.98
N GLU A 39 9.33 -69.33 -23.26
CA GLU A 39 8.53 -68.26 -22.66
C GLU A 39 7.07 -68.36 -23.14
N PHE A 40 6.20 -68.92 -22.30
CA PHE A 40 4.76 -68.82 -22.50
C PHE A 40 4.30 -67.41 -22.11
N ALA A 41 4.12 -66.54 -23.11
CA ALA A 41 3.30 -65.35 -22.95
C ALA A 41 1.88 -65.78 -22.59
N ALA A 42 1.33 -65.25 -21.49
CA ALA A 42 -0.07 -65.44 -21.15
C ALA A 42 -0.92 -64.86 -22.29
N SER A 43 -1.65 -65.74 -22.98
CA SER A 43 -2.63 -65.35 -23.97
C SER A 43 -3.69 -64.48 -23.30
N VAL A 44 -3.86 -63.27 -23.83
CA VAL A 44 -5.04 -62.44 -23.66
C VAL A 44 -6.28 -63.33 -23.86
N ASP A 45 -7.15 -63.36 -22.83
CA ASP A 45 -8.45 -64.07 -22.71
C ASP A 45 -8.61 -65.05 -21.53
N GLN A 46 -7.79 -64.94 -20.47
CA GLN A 46 -8.17 -65.42 -19.12
C GLN A 46 -8.05 -64.36 -18.00
N GLU A 47 -7.85 -63.09 -18.36
CA GLU A 47 -8.02 -61.93 -17.46
C GLU A 47 -9.39 -61.25 -17.68
N VAL A 48 -10.38 -62.03 -18.11
CA VAL A 48 -11.79 -61.64 -18.16
C VAL A 48 -12.51 -62.61 -17.24
N ASN A 49 -12.78 -62.17 -16.00
CA ASN A 49 -13.61 -62.77 -14.94
C ASN A 49 -12.91 -63.11 -13.61
N THR A 50 -12.24 -62.12 -13.01
CA THR A 50 -12.13 -61.99 -11.55
C THR A 50 -12.50 -60.58 -11.09
N LYS A 51 -13.65 -60.07 -11.55
CA LYS A 51 -14.33 -58.96 -10.87
C LYS A 51 -15.27 -59.58 -9.86
N VAL A 52 -14.85 -59.61 -8.60
CA VAL A 52 -15.72 -59.98 -7.48
C VAL A 52 -16.76 -58.87 -7.34
N GLU A 53 -18.00 -59.17 -7.71
CA GLU A 53 -19.14 -58.29 -7.50
C GLU A 53 -19.35 -58.15 -5.98
N THR A 54 -18.96 -56.99 -5.44
CA THR A 54 -19.05 -56.65 -4.01
C THR A 54 -20.37 -55.94 -3.66
N GLU A 55 -21.26 -55.80 -4.66
CA GLU A 55 -22.54 -55.09 -4.57
C GLU A 55 -23.74 -56.04 -4.44
N HIS A 56 -23.52 -57.30 -4.03
CA HIS A 56 -24.64 -58.19 -3.73
C HIS A 56 -25.21 -57.83 -2.34
N PRO A 57 -26.54 -57.67 -2.17
CA PRO A 57 -27.14 -57.32 -0.88
C PRO A 57 -26.87 -58.37 0.20
N GLU A 58 -26.52 -59.60 -0.19
CA GLU A 58 -26.18 -60.69 0.74
C GLU A 58 -24.72 -60.69 1.21
N THR A 59 -23.84 -59.87 0.63
CA THR A 59 -22.48 -59.65 1.19
C THR A 59 -22.46 -58.60 2.31
N VAL A 60 -23.59 -57.95 2.58
CA VAL A 60 -23.78 -56.98 3.65
C VAL A 60 -24.47 -57.66 4.84
N VAL A 61 -23.83 -58.68 5.41
CA VAL A 61 -24.35 -59.31 6.63
C VAL A 61 -23.82 -58.55 7.84
N GLY A 62 -24.71 -57.84 8.56
CA GLY A 62 -24.42 -57.22 9.85
C GLY A 62 -24.16 -55.70 9.84
N ARG A 63 -24.56 -54.98 8.79
CA ARG A 63 -24.35 -53.52 8.67
C ARG A 63 -25.63 -52.68 8.70
N ASP A 64 -26.81 -53.28 8.76
CA ASP A 64 -28.10 -52.56 8.76
C ASP A 64 -28.36 -51.68 10.02
N GLU A 65 -27.45 -51.69 11.00
CA GLU A 65 -27.62 -50.97 12.27
C GLU A 65 -26.91 -49.59 12.31
N ASN A 66 -26.11 -49.22 11.31
CA ASN A 66 -25.51 -47.87 11.23
C ASN A 66 -26.21 -46.98 10.18
N GLU A 67 -26.16 -45.67 10.38
CA GLU A 67 -26.81 -44.65 9.53
C GLU A 67 -26.41 -44.74 8.04
N TYR A 68 -25.26 -45.37 7.76
CA TYR A 68 -24.65 -45.51 6.44
C TYR A 68 -24.56 -46.96 5.94
N GLY A 69 -25.34 -47.88 6.52
CA GLY A 69 -25.16 -49.34 6.34
C GLY A 69 -25.41 -49.91 4.94
N HIS A 70 -26.09 -49.14 4.10
CA HIS A 70 -26.38 -49.46 2.71
C HIS A 70 -25.25 -49.06 1.74
N LEU A 71 -24.17 -48.42 2.24
CA LEU A 71 -23.06 -47.93 1.42
C LEU A 71 -21.82 -48.82 1.54
N PRO A 72 -20.97 -48.96 0.51
CA PRO A 72 -19.63 -49.52 0.62
C PRO A 72 -18.79 -48.87 1.74
N LEU A 73 -17.83 -49.61 2.31
CA LEU A 73 -16.97 -49.12 3.42
C LEU A 73 -16.26 -47.82 3.06
N ALA A 74 -15.73 -47.73 1.83
CA ALA A 74 -15.04 -46.53 1.35
C ALA A 74 -15.93 -45.28 1.33
N GLN A 75 -17.22 -45.42 1.01
CA GLN A 75 -18.16 -44.30 1.01
C GLN A 75 -18.57 -43.89 2.42
N GLU A 76 -18.71 -44.84 3.35
CA GLU A 76 -18.96 -44.52 4.76
C GLU A 76 -17.78 -43.74 5.37
N GLU A 77 -16.55 -44.16 5.09
CA GLU A 77 -15.35 -43.47 5.55
C GLU A 77 -15.21 -42.07 4.93
N GLU A 78 -15.57 -41.90 3.65
CA GLU A 78 -15.57 -40.59 2.98
C GLU A 78 -16.60 -39.63 3.60
N ILE A 79 -17.82 -40.11 3.88
CA ILE A 79 -18.86 -39.30 4.51
C ILE A 79 -18.42 -38.90 5.93
N ARG A 80 -17.89 -39.84 6.70
CA ARG A 80 -17.40 -39.58 8.07
C ARG A 80 -16.27 -38.57 8.09
N ALA A 81 -15.29 -38.71 7.20
CA ALA A 81 -14.20 -37.75 7.07
C ALA A 81 -14.70 -36.34 6.69
N ARG A 82 -15.73 -36.25 5.84
CA ARG A 82 -16.35 -34.98 5.46
C ARG A 82 -17.13 -34.34 6.59
N GLU A 83 -17.83 -35.14 7.39
CA GLU A 83 -18.55 -34.66 8.58
C GLU A 83 -17.58 -34.14 9.63
N GLU A 84 -16.50 -34.85 9.90
CA GLU A 84 -15.41 -34.39 10.76
C GLU A 84 -14.78 -33.07 10.25
N GLU A 85 -14.61 -32.94 8.93
CA GLU A 85 -14.14 -31.68 8.31
C GLU A 85 -15.16 -30.54 8.48
N LEU A 86 -16.45 -30.82 8.27
CA LEU A 86 -17.53 -29.84 8.46
C LEU A 86 -17.66 -29.42 9.92
N GLU A 87 -17.50 -30.34 10.87
CA GLU A 87 -17.44 -30.05 12.29
C GLU A 87 -16.22 -29.17 12.62
N MET A 88 -15.04 -29.49 12.08
CA MET A 88 -13.85 -28.66 12.21
C MET A 88 -14.04 -27.26 11.62
N ILE A 89 -14.67 -27.14 10.45
CA ILE A 89 -14.97 -25.84 9.82
C ILE A 89 -16.01 -25.07 10.64
N SER A 90 -17.06 -25.72 11.15
CA SER A 90 -18.10 -25.07 11.97
C SER A 90 -17.55 -24.63 13.33
N ALA A 91 -16.73 -25.45 13.99
CA ALA A 91 -16.01 -25.11 15.21
C ALA A 91 -14.98 -23.99 14.99
N LYS A 92 -14.39 -23.89 13.79
CA LYS A 92 -13.54 -22.76 13.41
C LYS A 92 -14.36 -21.50 13.09
N ALA A 93 -15.58 -21.66 12.57
CA ALA A 93 -16.49 -20.57 12.26
C ALA A 93 -17.12 -19.93 13.51
N THR A 94 -17.27 -20.66 14.62
CA THR A 94 -17.70 -20.09 15.91
C THR A 94 -16.69 -19.09 16.48
N PHE A 95 -15.41 -19.16 16.10
CA PHE A 95 -14.40 -18.13 16.41
C PHE A 95 -14.51 -16.85 15.56
N GLY A 96 -15.52 -16.76 14.69
CA GLY A 96 -15.80 -15.61 13.82
C GLY A 96 -16.98 -14.77 14.25
N GLN A 97 -17.19 -14.48 15.54
CA GLN A 97 -18.24 -13.53 15.92
C GLN A 97 -17.80 -12.09 15.56
N GLN A 98 -18.27 -11.63 14.41
CA GLN A 98 -18.31 -10.21 14.02
C GLN A 98 -19.20 -9.40 14.98
N GLU A 99 -20.05 -10.06 15.76
CA GLU A 99 -20.90 -9.48 16.78
C GLU A 99 -20.05 -8.78 17.85
N GLY A 100 -20.34 -7.51 18.12
CA GLY A 100 -19.57 -6.68 19.04
C GLY A 100 -18.16 -6.30 18.53
N ARG A 101 -17.74 -6.67 17.31
CA ARG A 101 -16.47 -6.19 16.72
C ARG A 101 -16.45 -4.67 16.62
N GLU A 102 -17.55 -4.06 16.17
CA GLU A 102 -17.66 -2.61 16.06
C GLU A 102 -17.57 -1.94 17.43
N GLU A 103 -18.21 -2.51 18.45
CA GLU A 103 -18.19 -1.99 19.82
C GLU A 103 -16.79 -2.06 20.43
N ARG A 104 -16.11 -3.22 20.34
CA ARG A 104 -14.72 -3.37 20.79
C ARG A 104 -13.75 -2.47 20.02
N THR A 105 -13.95 -2.34 18.71
CA THR A 105 -13.13 -1.43 17.88
C THR A 105 -13.36 0.02 18.32
N ARG A 106 -14.62 0.40 18.55
CA ARG A 106 -14.98 1.74 19.03
C ARG A 106 -14.41 2.02 20.41
N GLU A 107 -14.46 1.07 21.34
CA GLU A 107 -13.90 1.18 22.68
C GLU A 107 -12.38 1.39 22.62
N VAL A 108 -11.67 0.54 21.87
CA VAL A 108 -10.22 0.69 21.65
C VAL A 108 -9.88 2.03 21.00
N VAL A 109 -10.64 2.47 20.00
CA VAL A 109 -10.44 3.77 19.35
C VAL A 109 -10.72 4.94 20.30
N VAL A 110 -11.74 4.83 21.17
CA VAL A 110 -12.07 5.85 22.17
C VAL A 110 -10.99 5.94 23.23
N GLU A 111 -10.52 4.81 23.76
CA GLU A 111 -9.43 4.77 24.74
C GLU A 111 -8.12 5.27 24.13
N GLN A 112 -7.75 4.83 22.93
CA GLN A 112 -6.60 5.39 22.21
C GLN A 112 -6.74 6.91 21.97
N ARG A 113 -7.93 7.42 21.69
CA ARG A 113 -8.18 8.86 21.58
C ARG A 113 -8.10 9.59 22.92
N ARG A 114 -8.49 8.95 24.03
CA ARG A 114 -8.37 9.49 25.39
C ARG A 114 -6.92 9.55 25.83
N GLU A 115 -6.16 8.49 25.64
CA GLU A 115 -4.72 8.43 25.93
C GLU A 115 -3.93 9.42 25.07
N ARG A 116 -4.30 9.57 23.79
CA ARG A 116 -3.72 10.57 22.88
C ARG A 116 -4.26 11.99 23.10
N ARG A 117 -5.19 12.20 24.05
CA ARG A 117 -5.62 13.54 24.43
C ARG A 117 -4.51 14.16 25.29
N ILE A 118 -3.40 14.48 24.64
CA ILE A 118 -2.53 15.56 25.07
C ILE A 118 -3.43 16.79 25.01
N GLU A 119 -3.67 17.44 26.14
CA GLU A 119 -4.28 18.76 26.16
C GLU A 119 -3.31 19.68 25.42
N ARG A 120 -3.56 19.84 24.12
CA ARG A 120 -2.68 20.62 23.24
C ARG A 120 -2.95 22.08 23.56
N VAL A 121 -2.22 22.59 24.54
CA VAL A 121 -2.23 23.98 24.96
C VAL A 121 -1.99 24.86 23.74
N ASP A 122 -2.74 25.95 23.61
CA ASP A 122 -2.54 26.90 22.51
C ASP A 122 -1.16 27.56 22.73
N PRO A 123 -0.22 27.49 21.76
CA PRO A 123 1.11 28.07 21.91
C PRO A 123 1.07 29.58 22.21
N ARG A 124 -0.01 30.28 21.83
CA ARG A 124 -0.19 31.70 22.19
C ARG A 124 -0.26 31.95 23.69
N SER A 125 -0.70 30.97 24.47
CA SER A 125 -0.80 31.10 25.93
C SER A 125 0.56 31.14 26.64
N GLU A 126 1.62 30.68 25.96
CA GLU A 126 2.99 30.68 26.47
C GLU A 126 3.73 31.99 26.16
N LEU A 127 3.14 32.85 25.32
CA LEU A 127 3.73 34.11 24.88
C LEU A 127 3.23 35.30 25.71
N GLU A 128 4.09 36.31 25.85
CA GLU A 128 3.69 37.61 26.40
C GLU A 128 2.66 38.29 25.49
N GLN A 129 1.74 39.06 26.08
CA GLN A 129 0.63 39.71 25.36
C GLN A 129 1.10 40.59 24.18
N ALA A 130 2.25 41.27 24.32
CA ALA A 130 2.83 42.07 23.25
C ALA A 130 3.24 41.21 22.04
N LYS A 131 3.87 40.05 22.28
CA LYS A 131 4.24 39.09 21.23
C LYS A 131 3.00 38.49 20.58
N VAL A 132 1.96 38.17 21.35
CA VAL A 132 0.69 37.68 20.80
C VAL A 132 0.04 38.70 19.87
N ALA A 133 0.08 39.99 20.22
CA ALA A 133 -0.43 41.05 19.37
C ALA A 133 0.35 41.16 18.04
N GLU A 134 1.68 41.00 18.11
CA GLU A 134 2.54 40.97 16.93
C GLU A 134 2.25 39.75 16.04
N VAL A 135 2.16 38.54 16.63
CA VAL A 135 1.77 37.31 15.93
C VAL A 135 0.43 37.49 15.20
N ASN A 136 -0.56 38.09 15.86
CA ASN A 136 -1.86 38.34 15.23
C ASN A 136 -1.75 39.30 14.04
N THR A 137 -0.96 40.36 14.18
CA THR A 137 -0.71 41.32 13.09
C THR A 137 -0.05 40.63 11.89
N GLN A 138 0.97 39.82 12.12
CA GLN A 138 1.67 39.11 11.05
C GLN A 138 0.79 38.02 10.43
N SER A 139 -0.03 37.34 11.22
CA SER A 139 -0.96 36.33 10.69
C SER A 139 -1.97 36.92 9.71
N VAL A 140 -2.42 38.16 9.94
CA VAL A 140 -3.28 38.88 9.00
C VAL A 140 -2.52 39.15 7.70
N ARG A 141 -1.29 39.67 7.79
CA ARG A 141 -0.46 39.94 6.60
C ARG A 141 -0.22 38.70 5.75
N ILE A 142 0.11 37.57 6.38
CA ILE A 142 0.35 36.31 5.65
C ILE A 142 -0.93 35.86 4.94
N THR A 143 -2.07 35.83 5.64
CA THR A 143 -3.36 35.43 5.04
C THR A 143 -3.84 36.41 3.96
N GLU A 144 -3.48 37.69 4.04
CA GLU A 144 -3.79 38.67 2.98
C GLU A 144 -2.87 38.51 1.76
N SER A 145 -1.62 38.08 1.97
CA SER A 145 -0.65 37.88 0.89
C SER A 145 -0.87 36.57 0.12
N VAL A 146 -1.21 35.47 0.78
CA VAL A 146 -1.43 34.18 0.13
C VAL A 146 -2.92 33.95 -0.05
N ARG A 147 -3.37 33.81 -1.30
CA ARG A 147 -4.79 33.60 -1.61
C ARG A 147 -5.17 32.14 -1.34
N GLY A 148 -6.23 31.93 -0.57
CA GLY A 148 -6.63 30.58 -0.17
C GLY A 148 -5.78 30.04 0.98
N GLY A 149 -5.76 28.71 1.15
CA GLY A 149 -4.95 28.07 2.19
C GLY A 149 -5.54 28.09 3.61
N PRO A 150 -4.69 27.95 4.64
CA PRO A 150 -5.10 27.83 6.04
C PRO A 150 -5.76 29.09 6.58
N SER A 151 -6.66 28.90 7.55
CA SER A 151 -7.30 30.02 8.24
C SER A 151 -6.28 30.89 8.99
N ARG A 152 -6.59 32.18 9.19
CA ARG A 152 -5.81 33.09 10.05
C ARG A 152 -5.47 32.48 11.41
N ALA A 153 -6.40 31.74 12.01
CA ALA A 153 -6.19 31.10 13.32
C ALA A 153 -5.17 29.95 13.25
N ALA A 154 -5.08 29.24 12.14
CA ALA A 154 -4.05 28.23 11.90
C ALA A 154 -2.68 28.88 11.67
N VAL A 155 -2.61 29.91 10.82
CA VAL A 155 -1.38 30.70 10.57
C VAL A 155 -0.85 31.32 11.87
N SER A 156 -1.72 31.99 12.64
CA SER A 156 -1.35 32.60 13.92
C SER A 156 -0.92 31.54 14.95
N ARG A 157 -1.44 30.32 14.88
CA ARG A 157 -1.02 29.23 15.77
C ARG A 157 0.39 28.74 15.42
N GLY A 158 0.67 28.51 14.14
CA GLY A 158 2.00 28.10 13.69
C GLY A 158 3.05 29.19 13.94
N LEU A 159 2.72 30.47 13.75
CA LEU A 159 3.59 31.59 14.14
C LEU A 159 3.90 31.57 15.63
N ALA A 160 2.87 31.42 16.48
CA ALA A 160 3.05 31.40 17.91
C ALA A 160 3.93 30.22 18.36
N GLU A 161 3.77 29.05 17.75
CA GLU A 161 4.58 27.86 18.00
C GLU A 161 6.07 28.14 17.70
N ARG A 162 6.39 28.68 16.51
CA ARG A 162 7.78 29.05 16.15
C ARG A 162 8.40 30.10 17.07
N VAL A 163 7.62 31.10 17.49
CA VAL A 163 8.10 32.14 18.42
C VAL A 163 8.29 31.57 19.83
N ALA A 164 7.44 30.64 20.26
CA ALA A 164 7.59 29.93 21.54
C ALA A 164 8.84 29.04 21.54
N ASP A 165 9.15 28.41 20.40
CA ASP A 165 10.39 27.65 20.17
C ASP A 165 11.66 28.52 20.11
N GLY A 166 11.52 29.85 20.22
CA GLY A 166 12.63 30.80 20.32
C GLY A 166 13.07 31.44 18.99
N LYS A 167 12.35 31.22 17.89
CA LYS A 167 12.64 31.92 16.62
C LYS A 167 12.30 33.41 16.74
N SER A 168 13.06 34.24 16.02
CA SER A 168 12.73 35.66 15.92
C SER A 168 11.40 35.85 15.19
N MET A 169 10.71 36.97 15.41
CA MET A 169 9.44 37.22 14.72
C MET A 169 9.61 37.19 13.19
N ILE A 170 10.73 37.74 12.69
CA ILE A 170 11.00 37.81 11.25
C ILE A 170 11.21 36.41 10.67
N ASP A 171 12.06 35.60 11.29
CA ASP A 171 12.33 34.24 10.83
C ASP A 171 11.07 33.37 10.91
N ALA A 172 10.32 33.49 12.01
CA ALA A 172 9.05 32.79 12.19
C ALA A 172 8.03 33.18 11.11
N THR A 173 7.99 34.46 10.71
CA THR A 173 7.06 34.93 9.67
C THR A 173 7.43 34.45 8.28
N LEU A 174 8.71 34.46 7.93
CA LEU A 174 9.17 34.00 6.63
C LEU A 174 8.89 32.51 6.46
N GLU A 175 9.25 31.71 7.45
CA GLU A 175 9.04 30.27 7.44
C GLU A 175 7.55 29.89 7.44
N GLN A 176 6.71 30.60 8.21
CA GLN A 176 5.27 30.39 8.15
C GLN A 176 4.72 30.75 6.77
N MET A 177 5.22 31.79 6.11
CA MET A 177 4.76 32.18 4.77
C MET A 177 5.10 31.09 3.75
N GLU A 178 6.31 30.54 3.79
CA GLU A 178 6.73 29.42 2.94
C GLU A 178 5.86 28.16 3.19
N GLU A 179 5.61 27.82 4.46
CA GLU A 179 4.75 26.68 4.80
C GLU A 179 3.31 26.88 4.32
N VAL A 180 2.78 28.10 4.44
CA VAL A 180 1.43 28.44 3.95
C VAL A 180 1.36 28.32 2.43
N LYS A 181 2.38 28.78 1.69
CA LYS A 181 2.45 28.62 0.23
C LYS A 181 2.55 27.14 -0.19
N ALA A 182 3.23 26.32 0.61
CA ALA A 182 3.36 24.88 0.39
C ALA A 182 2.11 24.08 0.79
N GLU A 183 1.19 24.66 1.57
CA GLU A 183 -0.01 23.97 2.03
C GLU A 183 -1.02 23.78 0.88
N ALA A 184 -1.66 22.61 0.85
CA ALA A 184 -2.66 22.30 -0.16
C ALA A 184 -3.85 23.27 -0.08
N GLY A 185 -4.28 23.78 -1.23
CA GLY A 185 -5.38 24.74 -1.33
C GLY A 185 -4.94 26.21 -1.36
N SER A 186 -3.68 26.51 -1.01
CA SER A 186 -3.06 27.81 -1.19
C SER A 186 -2.75 28.05 -2.66
N ILE A 187 -3.26 29.14 -3.20
CA ILE A 187 -2.96 29.60 -4.55
C ILE A 187 -1.62 30.34 -4.48
N VAL A 188 -0.65 29.80 -5.21
CA VAL A 188 0.71 30.30 -5.28
C VAL A 188 0.83 31.20 -6.51
N ASP A 189 1.47 32.35 -6.35
CA ASP A 189 1.83 33.23 -7.45
C ASP A 189 2.80 32.52 -8.40
N ILE A 190 2.66 32.72 -9.70
CA ILE A 190 3.41 31.96 -10.71
C ILE A 190 4.92 32.12 -10.55
N ALA A 191 5.39 33.31 -10.15
CA ALA A 191 6.81 33.58 -9.89
C ALA A 191 7.39 32.72 -8.75
N ASP A 192 6.57 32.35 -7.76
CA ASP A 192 7.00 31.61 -6.56
C ASP A 192 6.93 30.09 -6.75
N VAL A 193 6.24 29.61 -7.79
CA VAL A 193 6.08 28.16 -8.09
C VAL A 193 7.40 27.37 -8.05
N PRO A 194 8.52 27.86 -8.61
CA PRO A 194 9.81 27.16 -8.56
C PRO A 194 10.35 26.96 -7.13
N GLU A 195 10.06 27.90 -6.23
CA GLU A 195 10.62 27.94 -4.86
C GLU A 195 9.82 27.12 -3.86
N VAL A 196 8.53 26.85 -4.12
CA VAL A 196 7.70 26.02 -3.25
C VAL A 196 8.31 24.62 -3.10
N GLU A 197 8.38 24.07 -1.90
CA GLU A 197 9.03 22.77 -1.68
C GLU A 197 8.20 21.57 -2.19
N THR A 198 6.87 21.70 -2.22
CA THR A 198 5.96 20.62 -2.63
C THR A 198 6.04 20.34 -4.13
N GLY A 199 5.90 19.07 -4.52
CA GLY A 199 5.89 18.66 -5.92
C GLY A 199 4.61 19.04 -6.70
N GLU A 200 3.56 19.44 -5.98
CA GLU A 200 2.26 19.84 -6.52
C GLU A 200 1.89 21.22 -5.94
N VAL A 201 1.28 22.06 -6.78
CA VAL A 201 0.90 23.43 -6.43
C VAL A 201 -0.48 23.76 -6.98
N ASP A 202 -1.13 24.77 -6.40
CA ASP A 202 -2.30 25.41 -6.97
C ASP A 202 -1.91 26.77 -7.53
N VAL A 203 -2.32 27.08 -8.76
CA VAL A 203 -2.07 28.38 -9.39
C VAL A 203 -3.36 28.91 -10.04
N GLU A 204 -3.47 30.22 -10.16
CA GLU A 204 -4.56 30.89 -10.85
C GLU A 204 -3.96 31.90 -11.84
N GLY A 205 -4.51 31.94 -13.06
CA GLY A 205 -4.05 32.88 -14.07
C GLY A 205 -4.87 32.82 -15.35
N GLU A 206 -4.57 33.72 -16.26
CA GLU A 206 -5.15 33.79 -17.60
C GLU A 206 -4.35 32.92 -18.58
N ILE A 207 -5.04 32.17 -19.43
CA ILE A 207 -4.41 31.45 -20.54
C ILE A 207 -4.08 32.44 -21.65
N ILE A 208 -2.81 32.80 -21.79
CA ILE A 208 -2.39 33.83 -22.74
C ILE A 208 -2.04 33.28 -24.13
N GLU A 209 -1.69 31.99 -24.23
CA GLU A 209 -1.28 31.36 -25.50
C GLU A 209 -1.46 29.84 -25.46
N LEU A 210 -1.98 29.27 -26.55
CA LEU A 210 -2.10 27.83 -26.78
C LEU A 210 -1.34 27.43 -28.04
N TRP A 211 -0.58 26.34 -27.94
CA TRP A 211 0.17 25.79 -29.08
C TRP A 211 -0.38 24.44 -29.54
N GLU A 212 -0.09 24.11 -30.81
CA GLU A 212 -0.35 22.79 -31.36
C GLU A 212 0.47 21.71 -30.61
N PRO A 213 -0.18 20.66 -30.07
CA PRO A 213 0.52 19.59 -29.36
C PRO A 213 1.54 18.86 -30.24
N SER A 214 2.80 18.80 -29.78
CA SER A 214 3.87 18.11 -30.51
C SER A 214 3.79 16.58 -30.46
N LYS A 215 3.00 16.01 -29.55
CA LYS A 215 2.85 14.56 -29.34
C LYS A 215 1.38 14.20 -29.12
N PRO A 216 0.91 13.03 -29.59
CA PRO A 216 -0.48 12.61 -29.45
C PRO A 216 -0.89 12.31 -27.99
N SER A 217 0.07 12.19 -27.07
CA SER A 217 -0.17 12.04 -25.64
C SER A 217 -0.49 13.36 -24.93
N ILE A 218 -0.25 14.51 -25.57
CA ILE A 218 -0.55 15.84 -25.04
C ILE A 218 -1.93 16.27 -25.54
N GLN A 219 -2.79 16.71 -24.63
CA GLN A 219 -4.11 17.25 -24.96
C GLN A 219 -4.02 18.72 -25.37
N GLN A 220 -3.34 19.52 -24.54
CA GLN A 220 -3.10 20.95 -24.75
C GLN A 220 -1.76 21.32 -24.11
N VAL A 221 -1.10 22.32 -24.66
CA VAL A 221 0.11 22.91 -24.11
C VAL A 221 0.04 24.41 -24.40
N GLY A 222 0.45 25.22 -23.43
CA GLY A 222 0.29 26.67 -23.52
C GLY A 222 1.01 27.41 -22.41
N LEU A 223 0.73 28.71 -22.32
CA LEU A 223 1.18 29.61 -21.27
C LEU A 223 -0.02 30.06 -20.43
N ILE A 224 0.16 30.01 -19.12
CA ILE A 224 -0.72 30.66 -18.14
C ILE A 224 0.08 31.78 -17.48
N ALA A 225 -0.54 32.92 -17.24
CA ALA A 225 0.09 34.07 -16.63
C ALA A 225 -0.78 34.70 -15.55
N ASP A 226 -0.13 35.28 -14.55
CA ASP A 226 -0.75 36.13 -13.54
C ASP A 226 -0.03 37.49 -13.53
N ASP A 227 -0.28 38.31 -12.51
CA ASP A 227 0.35 39.62 -12.37
C ASP A 227 1.87 39.54 -12.09
N THR A 228 2.38 38.35 -11.73
CA THR A 228 3.77 38.13 -11.36
C THR A 228 4.60 37.63 -12.54
N GLU A 229 4.23 36.50 -13.13
CA GLU A 229 4.99 35.83 -14.18
C GLU A 229 4.09 34.98 -15.08
N LYS A 230 4.71 34.35 -16.08
CA LYS A 230 4.07 33.36 -16.95
C LYS A 230 4.81 32.04 -16.88
N ILE A 231 4.05 30.95 -16.88
CA ILE A 231 4.60 29.60 -16.83
C ILE A 231 3.96 28.72 -17.89
N LYS A 232 4.75 27.83 -18.46
CA LYS A 232 4.26 26.85 -19.41
C LYS A 232 3.52 25.74 -18.68
N PHE A 233 2.35 25.37 -19.20
CA PHE A 233 1.60 24.22 -18.72
C PHE A 233 1.41 23.17 -19.82
N THR A 234 1.22 21.91 -19.41
CA THR A 234 0.89 20.79 -20.29
C THR A 234 -0.27 20.00 -19.69
N ILE A 235 -1.35 19.86 -20.44
CA ILE A 235 -2.49 19.00 -20.12
C ILE A 235 -2.32 17.68 -20.86
N TRP A 236 -2.28 16.57 -20.13
CA TRP A 236 -2.11 15.24 -20.72
C TRP A 236 -3.41 14.68 -21.29
N LYS A 237 -3.38 13.93 -22.39
CA LYS A 237 -4.59 13.34 -22.99
C LYS A 237 -5.30 12.36 -22.04
N ASN A 238 -4.51 11.58 -21.30
CA ASN A 238 -5.03 10.59 -20.34
C ASN A 238 -5.45 11.20 -19.00
N SER A 239 -5.32 12.52 -18.81
CA SER A 239 -5.88 13.18 -17.61
C SER A 239 -7.37 13.47 -17.74
N TYR A 240 -7.95 13.36 -18.94
CA TYR A 240 -9.37 13.63 -19.23
C TYR A 240 -9.86 14.99 -18.72
N GLN A 241 -8.96 15.96 -18.65
CA GLN A 241 -9.28 17.30 -18.16
C GLN A 241 -10.14 18.06 -19.16
N THR A 242 -10.89 19.03 -18.62
CA THR A 242 -11.66 19.97 -19.43
C THR A 242 -10.71 20.89 -20.18
N LYS A 243 -10.95 21.13 -21.47
CA LYS A 243 -10.12 22.03 -22.27
C LYS A 243 -10.22 23.47 -21.79
N VAL A 244 -9.13 24.20 -21.94
CA VAL A 244 -9.01 25.65 -21.70
C VAL A 244 -9.01 26.42 -23.03
N SER A 245 -9.37 27.70 -22.99
CA SER A 245 -9.33 28.62 -24.14
C SER A 245 -8.36 29.77 -23.86
N GLU A 246 -7.81 30.40 -24.90
CA GLU A 246 -7.06 31.65 -24.75
C GLU A 246 -7.97 32.78 -24.24
N GLY A 247 -7.42 33.68 -23.42
CA GLY A 247 -8.15 34.78 -22.77
C GLY A 247 -8.98 34.36 -21.56
N GLU A 248 -8.87 33.09 -21.14
CA GLU A 248 -9.68 32.54 -20.06
C GLU A 248 -8.94 32.50 -18.74
N THR A 249 -9.55 33.02 -17.67
CA THR A 249 -9.06 32.83 -16.30
C THR A 249 -9.34 31.42 -15.82
N VAL A 250 -8.29 30.68 -15.45
CA VAL A 250 -8.38 29.30 -14.96
C VAL A 250 -7.60 29.14 -13.67
N ARG A 251 -8.16 28.38 -12.74
CA ARG A 251 -7.45 27.94 -11.54
C ARG A 251 -7.09 26.46 -11.67
N PHE A 252 -5.79 26.20 -11.67
CA PHE A 252 -5.21 24.87 -11.68
C PHE A 252 -4.98 24.41 -10.25
N ARG A 253 -5.66 23.34 -9.84
CA ARG A 253 -5.52 22.71 -8.53
C ARG A 253 -4.70 21.43 -8.65
N ASN A 254 -3.80 21.23 -7.70
CA ASN A 254 -2.95 20.06 -7.55
C ASN A 254 -2.22 19.70 -8.85
N VAL A 255 -1.60 20.71 -9.47
CA VAL A 255 -0.81 20.51 -10.70
C VAL A 255 0.62 20.18 -10.36
N LYS A 256 1.18 19.21 -11.07
CA LYS A 256 2.52 18.71 -10.79
C LYS A 256 3.56 19.63 -11.39
N LYS A 257 4.59 19.96 -10.63
CA LYS A 257 5.76 20.68 -11.14
C LYS A 257 6.66 19.73 -11.92
N ASN A 258 7.14 20.21 -13.06
CA ASN A 258 8.07 19.48 -13.90
C ASN A 258 9.20 20.39 -14.37
N TRP A 259 10.43 19.93 -14.20
CA TRP A 259 11.62 20.70 -14.52
C TRP A 259 12.21 20.22 -15.84
N TYR A 260 12.53 21.17 -16.72
CA TYR A 260 13.25 20.90 -17.96
C TYR A 260 14.20 22.05 -18.23
N ASP A 261 15.50 21.75 -18.34
CA ASP A 261 16.56 22.73 -18.62
C ASP A 261 16.45 23.97 -17.71
N GLU A 262 16.46 23.72 -16.40
CA GLU A 262 16.32 24.73 -15.32
C GLU A 262 15.00 25.52 -15.31
N THR A 263 14.09 25.26 -16.26
CA THR A 263 12.79 25.91 -16.35
C THR A 263 11.72 25.05 -15.67
N CYS A 264 11.02 25.64 -14.70
CA CYS A 264 9.86 25.02 -14.08
C CYS A 264 8.64 25.13 -15.00
N ASN A 265 7.90 24.03 -15.15
CA ASN A 265 6.68 23.94 -15.94
C ASN A 265 5.60 23.23 -15.12
N LEU A 266 4.34 23.43 -15.50
CA LEU A 266 3.19 22.78 -14.88
C LEU A 266 2.70 21.60 -15.73
N ALA A 267 2.40 20.49 -15.06
CA ALA A 267 1.81 19.30 -15.66
C ALA A 267 0.46 19.01 -15.01
N VAL A 268 -0.60 19.13 -15.81
CA VAL A 268 -1.97 18.86 -15.39
C VAL A 268 -2.28 17.37 -15.62
N THR A 269 -2.41 16.64 -14.52
CA THR A 269 -2.58 15.18 -14.51
C THR A 269 -4.02 14.79 -14.18
N GLY A 270 -4.33 13.49 -14.09
CA GLY A 270 -5.67 13.02 -13.70
C GLY A 270 -6.04 13.31 -12.25
N TRP A 271 -5.06 13.61 -11.39
CA TRP A 271 -5.28 14.00 -10.00
C TRP A 271 -5.44 15.52 -9.82
N SER A 272 -5.14 16.29 -10.86
CA SER A 272 -5.33 17.72 -10.89
C SER A 272 -6.80 18.07 -11.11
N ARG A 273 -7.19 19.31 -10.83
CA ARG A 273 -8.53 19.82 -11.12
C ARG A 273 -8.44 21.21 -11.74
N LEU A 274 -9.15 21.45 -12.83
CA LEU A 274 -9.31 22.80 -13.38
C LEU A 274 -10.62 23.38 -12.87
N GLU A 275 -10.54 24.57 -12.30
CA GLU A 275 -11.69 25.40 -11.94
C GLU A 275 -11.73 26.61 -12.88
N PHE A 276 -12.92 26.99 -13.32
CA PHE A 276 -13.14 28.09 -14.26
C PHE A 276 -14.02 29.14 -13.58
N PRO A 277 -13.45 30.15 -12.91
CA PRO A 277 -14.21 31.13 -12.12
C PRO A 277 -15.26 31.92 -12.91
N GLU A 278 -15.04 32.05 -14.21
CA GLU A 278 -15.86 32.84 -15.16
C GLU A 278 -16.85 31.98 -15.96
N ARG A 279 -16.56 30.69 -16.18
CA ARG A 279 -17.51 29.80 -16.89
C ARG A 279 -18.78 29.64 -16.09
N GLY A 280 -19.92 29.83 -16.75
CA GLY A 280 -21.23 29.67 -16.12
C GLY A 280 -21.70 30.87 -15.30
N ARG A 281 -21.04 32.03 -15.40
CA ARG A 281 -21.62 33.33 -15.01
C ARG A 281 -22.67 33.71 -16.04
N TRP A 282 -23.86 33.12 -15.90
CA TRP A 282 -25.02 33.42 -16.75
C TRP A 282 -25.65 34.81 -16.48
N TRP A 283 -25.01 35.65 -15.66
CA TRP A 283 -25.53 36.95 -15.20
C TRP A 283 -24.61 38.15 -15.51
N THR A 284 -23.56 37.95 -16.30
CA THR A 284 -22.79 39.05 -16.91
C THR A 284 -23.22 39.18 -18.36
N ASP A 285 -24.38 39.82 -18.56
CA ASP A 285 -24.69 40.53 -19.80
C ASP A 285 -24.07 41.92 -19.66
N GLU A 286 -23.10 42.27 -20.52
CA GLU A 286 -22.90 43.63 -21.08
C GLU A 286 -21.79 43.64 -22.15
#